data_AF-H5SN36-F1
#
_entry.id   AF-H5SN36-F1
#
_cell.length_a   1.000
_cell.length_b   1.000
_cell.length_c   1.000
_cell.angle_alpha   90.00
_cell.angle_beta   90.00
_cell.angle_gamma   90.00
#
_symmetry.space_group_name_H-M   'P 1'
#
loop_
_entity.id
_entity.type
_entity.pdbx_description
1 polymer ?
#
loop_
_entity_poly.entity_id
_entity_poly.type
_entity_poly.pdbx_seq_one_letter_code
_entity_poly.pdbx_strand_id
1 'polypeptide(L)'
;MNEAVARLVISDGWPEKIGQEIALHQDVTTLGRMADCQIVIDSQFVSRRHAQIIRRGQGYWLRDLGSKNGTLVNNEPVTTETLLKDGALIQVGQVTFRFVEASITQTYPISTRPPMKLRVDAASRQVWLGNQKLSPPLSLKQFNLLLYLYQRTGQAVSKDEIAAAVWPEVEAIYDYQVDKMVSRLRKRIGAEWIETVWGYGYRLRPEL
;
A
#
# COMPACT_ATOMS: atom_id res chain seq x y z
N MET A 1 11.82 5.03 -21.88
CA MET A 1 12.42 3.75 -21.46
C MET A 1 11.80 3.41 -20.12
N ASN A 2 10.95 2.37 -20.05
CA ASN A 2 10.27 2.00 -18.82
C ASN A 2 11.27 1.30 -17.90
N GLU A 3 11.60 1.94 -16.78
CA GLU A 3 12.43 1.37 -15.73
C GLU A 3 11.70 0.14 -15.14
N ALA A 4 12.39 -0.98 -14.99
CA ALA A 4 11.78 -2.17 -14.39
C ALA A 4 11.51 -1.90 -12.90
N VAL A 5 10.24 -1.99 -12.51
CA VAL A 5 9.76 -1.70 -11.15
C VAL A 5 9.75 -2.95 -10.25
N ALA A 6 10.16 -4.11 -10.78
CA ALA A 6 10.30 -5.34 -10.01
C ALA A 6 11.34 -6.28 -10.64
N ARG A 7 11.88 -7.19 -9.83
CA ARG A 7 12.83 -8.22 -10.23
C ARG A 7 12.58 -9.53 -9.48
N LEU A 8 13.04 -10.62 -10.06
CA LEU A 8 13.13 -11.92 -9.39
C LEU A 8 14.57 -12.18 -8.99
N VAL A 9 14.79 -12.55 -7.74
CA VAL A 9 16.09 -12.98 -7.23
C VAL A 9 16.05 -14.49 -7.06
N ILE A 10 16.94 -15.22 -7.72
CA ILE A 10 17.02 -16.67 -7.56
C ILE A 10 17.50 -16.98 -6.14
N SER A 11 16.69 -17.67 -5.35
CA SER A 11 16.99 -17.95 -3.94
C SER A 11 17.37 -19.40 -3.69
N ASP A 12 16.87 -20.35 -4.48
CA ASP A 12 17.17 -21.78 -4.33
C ASP A 12 16.91 -22.57 -5.62
N GLY A 13 17.42 -23.80 -5.70
CA GLY A 13 17.11 -24.76 -6.77
C GLY A 13 17.80 -24.51 -8.11
N TRP A 14 18.64 -23.48 -8.19
CA TRP A 14 19.47 -23.16 -9.35
C TRP A 14 20.87 -22.71 -8.90
N PRO A 15 21.74 -23.65 -8.49
CA PRO A 15 22.98 -23.37 -7.75
C PRO A 15 23.90 -22.35 -8.43
N GLU A 16 24.11 -22.47 -9.74
CA GLU A 16 24.99 -21.58 -10.51
C GLU A 16 24.41 -20.17 -10.72
N LYS A 17 23.15 -19.94 -10.34
CA LYS A 17 22.46 -18.64 -10.46
C LYS A 17 21.92 -18.10 -9.15
N ILE A 18 22.20 -18.72 -8.00
CA ILE A 18 21.73 -18.19 -6.70
C ILE A 18 22.20 -16.74 -6.52
N GLY A 19 21.28 -15.86 -6.12
CA GLY A 19 21.50 -14.43 -5.97
C GLY A 19 21.40 -13.63 -7.27
N GLN A 20 21.34 -14.28 -8.45
CA GLN A 20 21.14 -13.59 -9.70
C GLN A 20 19.77 -12.92 -9.72
N GLU A 21 19.76 -11.65 -10.14
CA GLU A 21 18.55 -10.85 -10.29
C GLU A 21 18.10 -10.81 -11.76
N ILE A 22 16.79 -10.95 -11.98
CA ILE A 22 16.16 -10.92 -13.29
C ILE A 22 15.10 -9.82 -13.26
N ALA A 23 15.34 -8.72 -13.96
CA ALA A 23 14.42 -7.60 -14.02
C ALA A 23 13.18 -7.91 -14.89
N LEU A 24 12.01 -7.50 -14.40
CA LEU A 24 10.72 -7.69 -15.07
C LEU A 24 10.39 -6.45 -15.91
N HIS A 25 10.95 -6.39 -17.12
CA HIS A 25 10.82 -5.24 -18.03
C HIS A 25 9.51 -5.20 -18.84
N GLN A 26 8.85 -6.35 -19.01
CA GLN A 26 7.69 -6.51 -19.88
C GLN A 26 6.41 -6.60 -19.07
N ASP A 27 5.27 -6.24 -19.69
CA ASP A 27 3.97 -6.39 -19.06
C ASP A 27 3.58 -7.86 -18.83
N VAL A 28 4.16 -8.77 -19.62
CA VAL A 28 4.04 -10.22 -19.40
C VAL A 28 5.43 -10.82 -19.47
N THR A 29 5.83 -11.50 -18.40
CA THR A 29 7.06 -12.29 -18.32
C THR A 29 6.70 -13.75 -18.17
N THR A 30 7.06 -14.57 -19.16
CA THR A 30 6.78 -16.01 -19.14
C THR A 30 7.97 -16.78 -18.56
N LEU A 31 7.68 -17.68 -17.63
CA LEU A 31 8.63 -18.63 -17.06
C LEU A 31 8.33 -20.02 -17.63
N GLY A 32 9.36 -20.73 -18.06
CA GLY A 32 9.19 -22.07 -18.62
C GLY A 32 10.51 -22.65 -19.12
N ARG A 33 10.48 -23.89 -19.62
CA ARG A 33 11.68 -24.56 -20.13
C ARG A 33 11.98 -24.24 -21.60
N MET A 34 11.01 -23.75 -22.37
CA MET A 34 11.25 -23.43 -23.77
C MET A 34 11.98 -22.10 -23.94
N ALA A 35 12.78 -22.01 -25.00
CA ALA A 35 13.56 -20.82 -25.34
C ALA A 35 12.72 -19.58 -25.72
N ASP A 36 11.42 -19.75 -25.94
CA ASP A 36 10.47 -18.65 -26.17
C ASP A 36 10.00 -17.98 -24.87
N CYS A 37 10.36 -18.53 -23.70
CA CYS A 37 10.10 -17.93 -22.40
C CYS A 37 11.12 -16.83 -22.10
N GLN A 38 10.69 -15.76 -21.45
CA GLN A 38 11.58 -14.68 -21.00
C GLN A 38 12.53 -15.16 -19.90
N ILE A 39 12.06 -16.08 -19.05
CA ILE A 39 12.88 -16.75 -18.04
C ILE A 39 12.88 -18.24 -18.37
N VAL A 40 13.99 -18.68 -18.96
CA VAL A 40 14.18 -20.07 -19.37
C VAL A 40 14.78 -20.86 -18.21
N ILE A 41 14.04 -21.83 -17.69
CA ILE A 41 14.48 -22.73 -16.63
C ILE A 41 14.64 -24.12 -17.25
N ASP A 42 15.89 -24.51 -17.53
CA ASP A 42 16.17 -25.80 -18.16
C ASP A 42 16.09 -26.96 -17.16
N SER A 43 14.86 -27.38 -16.86
CA SER A 43 14.59 -28.47 -15.93
C SER A 43 13.38 -29.29 -16.37
N GLN A 44 13.49 -30.62 -16.30
CA GLN A 44 12.37 -31.53 -16.59
C GLN A 44 11.15 -31.31 -15.68
N PHE A 45 11.35 -30.69 -14.51
CA PHE A 45 10.27 -30.34 -13.58
C PHE A 45 9.54 -29.05 -13.96
N VAL A 46 9.94 -28.39 -15.04
CA VAL A 46 9.34 -27.16 -15.55
C VAL A 46 8.67 -27.42 -16.91
N SER A 47 7.38 -27.09 -17.01
CA SER A 47 6.63 -27.12 -18.25
C SER A 47 7.21 -26.19 -19.31
N ARG A 48 6.88 -26.46 -20.58
CA ARG A 48 7.30 -25.65 -21.74
C ARG A 48 7.04 -24.15 -21.54
N ARG A 49 5.80 -23.82 -21.20
CA ARG A 49 5.38 -22.53 -20.62
C ARG A 49 4.71 -22.88 -19.30
N HIS A 50 5.29 -22.48 -18.19
CA HIS A 50 4.91 -22.96 -16.86
C HIS A 50 4.03 -21.95 -16.15
N ALA A 51 4.51 -20.72 -16.04
CA ALA A 51 3.82 -19.64 -15.36
C ALA A 51 4.07 -18.31 -16.08
N GLN A 52 3.22 -17.34 -15.79
CA GLN A 52 3.37 -15.96 -16.24
C GLN A 52 3.28 -15.01 -15.07
N ILE A 53 4.16 -14.02 -15.07
CA ILE A 53 4.02 -12.84 -14.25
C ILE A 53 3.48 -11.73 -15.15
N ILE A 54 2.33 -11.18 -14.78
CA ILE A 54 1.59 -10.18 -15.52
C ILE A 54 1.58 -8.90 -14.70
N ARG A 55 2.12 -7.83 -15.27
CA ARG A 55 2.05 -6.49 -14.69
C ARG A 55 0.70 -5.87 -15.02
N ARG A 56 -0.06 -5.47 -14.00
CA ARG A 56 -1.34 -4.77 -14.15
C ARG A 56 -1.38 -3.56 -13.22
N GLY A 57 -1.46 -2.36 -13.80
CA GLY A 57 -1.41 -1.12 -13.03
C GLY A 57 -0.10 -1.03 -12.24
N GLN A 58 -0.20 -0.96 -10.91
CA GLN A 58 0.95 -0.94 -10.00
C GLN A 58 1.34 -2.31 -9.44
N GLY A 59 0.64 -3.40 -9.79
CA GLY A 59 0.88 -4.72 -9.21
C GLY A 59 1.38 -5.76 -10.21
N TYR A 60 1.96 -6.83 -9.68
CA TYR A 60 2.40 -8.00 -10.44
C TYR A 60 1.60 -9.22 -10.02
N TRP A 61 1.03 -9.93 -10.98
CA TRP A 61 0.16 -11.08 -10.76
C TRP A 61 0.80 -12.32 -11.35
N LEU A 62 0.87 -13.39 -10.57
CA LEU A 62 1.37 -14.68 -11.02
C LEU A 62 0.20 -15.57 -11.44
N ARG A 63 0.35 -16.20 -12.60
CA ARG A 63 -0.59 -17.17 -13.14
C ARG A 63 0.13 -18.45 -13.53
N ASP A 64 -0.32 -19.59 -13.03
CA ASP A 64 0.08 -20.88 -13.56
C ASP A 64 -0.63 -21.16 -14.90
N LEU A 65 0.09 -21.71 -15.89
CA LEU A 65 -0.42 -21.96 -17.24
C LEU A 65 -0.86 -23.42 -17.45
N GLY A 66 -1.31 -24.10 -16.39
CA GLY A 66 -1.63 -25.53 -16.43
C GLY A 66 -0.35 -26.38 -16.43
N SER A 67 0.61 -25.98 -15.60
CA SER A 67 1.88 -26.69 -15.49
C SER A 67 1.69 -28.08 -14.88
N LYS A 68 2.62 -29.01 -15.17
CA LYS A 68 2.51 -30.39 -14.69
C LYS A 68 2.69 -30.51 -13.17
N ASN A 69 3.59 -29.70 -12.60
CA ASN A 69 3.98 -29.78 -11.19
C ASN A 69 3.38 -28.64 -10.35
N GLY A 70 2.63 -27.72 -10.98
CA GLY A 70 2.10 -26.53 -10.33
C GLY A 70 3.16 -25.47 -10.06
N THR A 71 2.67 -24.28 -9.77
CA THR A 71 3.45 -23.15 -9.26
C THR A 71 3.05 -22.89 -7.81
N LEU A 72 4.01 -22.62 -6.93
CA LEU A 72 3.73 -22.25 -5.54
C LEU A 72 4.10 -20.78 -5.28
N VAL A 73 3.33 -20.11 -4.42
CA VAL A 73 3.68 -18.82 -3.82
C VAL A 73 3.66 -18.99 -2.31
N ASN A 74 4.77 -18.72 -1.63
CA ASN A 74 4.93 -18.89 -0.18
C ASN A 74 4.47 -20.29 0.30
N ASN A 75 4.85 -21.33 -0.44
CA ASN A 75 4.47 -22.73 -0.23
C ASN A 75 2.98 -23.07 -0.43
N GLU A 76 2.17 -22.13 -0.94
CA GLU A 76 0.77 -22.36 -1.29
C GLU A 76 0.59 -22.50 -2.81
N PRO A 77 -0.22 -23.45 -3.30
CA PRO A 77 -0.43 -23.66 -4.73
C PRO A 77 -1.22 -22.53 -5.39
N VAL A 78 -0.72 -22.05 -6.52
CA VAL A 78 -1.38 -21.06 -7.37
C VAL A 78 -2.48 -21.74 -8.18
N THR A 79 -3.71 -21.72 -7.66
CA THR A 79 -4.90 -22.29 -8.34
C THR A 79 -5.62 -21.24 -9.20
N THR A 80 -5.53 -19.98 -8.81
CA THR A 80 -6.01 -18.82 -9.55
C THR A 80 -4.92 -17.78 -9.64
N GLU A 81 -5.13 -16.79 -10.50
CA GLU A 81 -4.20 -15.68 -10.63
C GLU A 81 -3.99 -14.97 -9.28
N THR A 82 -2.75 -14.87 -8.84
CA THR A 82 -2.39 -14.48 -7.47
C THR A 82 -1.53 -13.22 -7.48
N LEU A 83 -1.88 -12.21 -6.68
CA LEU A 83 -1.09 -11.00 -6.51
C LEU A 83 0.23 -11.30 -5.79
N LEU A 84 1.35 -10.94 -6.40
CA LEU A 84 2.67 -11.01 -5.79
C LEU A 84 2.90 -9.80 -4.89
N LYS A 85 3.41 -10.07 -3.69
CA LYS A 85 3.86 -9.04 -2.73
C LYS A 85 5.38 -9.08 -2.66
N ASP A 86 6.00 -7.93 -2.35
CA ASP A 86 7.43 -7.87 -2.09
C ASP A 86 7.87 -8.96 -1.08
N GLY A 87 8.99 -9.62 -1.38
CA GLY A 87 9.52 -10.74 -0.62
C GLY A 87 8.86 -12.10 -0.87
N ALA A 88 7.80 -12.18 -1.67
CA ALA A 88 7.12 -13.45 -1.94
C ALA A 88 8.07 -14.48 -2.59
N LEU A 89 7.99 -15.73 -2.13
CA LEU A 89 8.74 -16.84 -2.68
C LEU A 89 7.89 -17.56 -3.73
N ILE A 90 8.35 -17.57 -4.97
CA ILE A 90 7.71 -18.20 -6.12
C ILE A 90 8.50 -19.45 -6.45
N GLN A 91 7.88 -20.62 -6.33
CA GLN A 91 8.50 -21.88 -6.70
C GLN A 91 7.95 -22.38 -8.04
N VAL A 92 8.86 -22.65 -8.97
CA VAL A 92 8.57 -23.19 -10.31
C VAL A 92 9.42 -24.43 -10.51
N GLY A 93 8.79 -25.61 -10.45
CA GLY A 93 9.51 -26.88 -10.41
C GLY A 93 10.41 -26.96 -9.17
N GLN A 94 11.72 -27.05 -9.38
CA GLN A 94 12.71 -27.10 -8.29
C GLN A 94 13.30 -25.73 -7.96
N VAL A 95 13.08 -24.70 -8.80
CA VAL A 95 13.70 -23.38 -8.62
C VAL A 95 12.78 -22.49 -7.81
N THR A 96 13.35 -21.81 -6.83
CA THR A 96 12.66 -20.79 -6.03
C THR A 96 13.22 -19.42 -6.34
N PHE A 97 12.32 -18.49 -6.65
CA PHE A 97 12.61 -17.09 -6.87
C PHE A 97 11.98 -16.27 -5.74
N ARG A 98 12.72 -15.31 -5.19
CA ARG A 98 12.15 -14.25 -4.38
C ARG A 98 11.75 -13.09 -5.28
N PHE A 99 10.49 -12.71 -5.23
CA PHE A 99 10.00 -11.49 -5.86
C PHE A 99 10.45 -10.29 -5.05
N VAL A 100 11.09 -9.34 -5.72
CA VAL A 100 11.51 -8.07 -5.13
C VAL A 100 10.87 -6.96 -5.96
N GLU A 101 9.97 -6.20 -5.33
CA GLU A 101 9.43 -5.00 -5.94
C GLU A 101 10.45 -3.89 -5.75
N ALA A 102 11.00 -3.37 -6.85
CA ALA A 102 11.92 -2.26 -6.78
C ALA A 102 11.13 -1.05 -6.31
N SER A 103 11.34 -0.71 -5.04
CA SER A 103 10.94 0.58 -4.51
C SER A 103 11.74 1.64 -5.26
N ILE A 104 11.19 2.16 -6.36
CA ILE A 104 11.60 3.50 -6.79
C ILE A 104 11.46 4.36 -5.55
N THR A 105 12.51 5.08 -5.18
CA THR A 105 12.50 5.96 -4.02
C THR A 105 11.48 7.07 -4.26
N GLN A 106 10.23 6.78 -3.92
CA GLN A 106 9.23 7.71 -3.45
C GLN A 106 8.73 7.12 -2.14
N THR A 107 9.03 7.83 -1.07
CA THR A 107 8.80 7.47 0.33
C THR A 107 7.32 7.16 0.61
N TYR A 108 6.86 5.93 0.39
CA TYR A 108 5.56 5.46 0.90
C TYR A 108 5.68 4.03 1.44
N PRO A 109 5.50 3.81 2.76
CA PRO A 109 5.34 2.47 3.29
C PRO A 109 3.95 1.94 2.93
N ILE A 110 3.87 0.84 2.19
CA ILE A 110 2.61 0.11 1.98
C ILE A 110 2.44 -0.87 3.15
N SER A 111 1.82 -0.37 4.21
CA SER A 111 0.97 -1.22 5.05
C SER A 111 -0.34 -1.46 4.25
N THR A 112 -0.93 -2.64 4.38
CA THR A 112 -2.14 -3.10 3.68
C THR A 112 -3.45 -2.35 4.05
N ARG A 113 -3.36 -1.04 4.27
CA ARG A 113 -4.51 -0.14 4.28
C ARG A 113 -4.62 0.53 2.92
N PRO A 114 -5.84 0.81 2.41
CA PRO A 114 -6.00 1.69 1.27
C PRO A 114 -5.18 2.97 1.52
N PRO A 115 -4.52 3.55 0.51
CA PRO A 115 -3.72 4.75 0.73
C PRO A 115 -4.65 5.82 1.28
N MET A 116 -4.57 6.06 2.59
CA MET A 116 -5.29 7.18 3.20
C MET A 116 -4.65 8.42 2.56
N LYS A 117 -5.39 9.07 1.66
CA LYS A 117 -4.95 10.34 1.05
C LYS A 117 -4.75 11.42 2.11
N LEU A 118 -5.07 11.17 3.37
CA LEU A 118 -4.70 12.00 4.51
C LEU A 118 -3.84 11.16 5.45
N ARG A 119 -2.60 11.58 5.69
CA ARG A 119 -1.69 10.95 6.68
C ARG A 119 -1.37 11.95 7.78
N VAL A 120 -1.40 11.49 9.03
CA VAL A 120 -1.08 12.31 10.22
C VAL A 120 -0.01 11.58 11.02
N ASP A 121 1.14 12.22 11.23
CA ASP A 121 2.22 11.73 12.08
C ASP A 121 2.17 12.46 13.42
N ALA A 122 1.81 11.72 14.48
CA ALA A 122 1.72 12.22 15.84
C ALA A 122 3.08 12.62 16.42
N ALA A 123 4.16 11.91 16.07
CA ALA A 123 5.48 12.14 16.62
C ALA A 123 6.11 13.41 16.05
N SER A 124 5.99 13.61 14.74
CA SER A 124 6.56 14.79 14.07
C SER A 124 5.59 15.97 13.95
N ARG A 125 4.30 15.78 14.31
CA ARG A 125 3.19 16.74 14.11
C ARG A 125 3.03 17.19 12.66
N GLN A 126 3.27 16.26 11.75
CA GLN A 126 3.21 16.52 10.32
C GLN A 126 1.97 15.88 9.70
N VAL A 127 1.47 16.52 8.65
CA VAL A 127 0.27 16.09 7.94
C VAL A 127 0.62 16.04 6.46
N TRP A 128 0.16 15.02 5.76
CA TRP A 128 0.29 14.88 4.32
C TRP A 128 -1.07 14.67 3.68
N LEU A 129 -1.26 15.30 2.52
CA LEU A 129 -2.35 15.04 1.59
C LEU A 129 -1.79 14.27 0.39
N GLY A 130 -2.06 12.97 0.33
CA GLY A 130 -1.43 12.01 -0.57
C GLY A 130 0.07 12.06 -0.38
N ASN A 131 0.75 12.57 -1.41
CA ASN A 131 2.20 12.67 -1.47
C ASN A 131 2.76 14.04 -1.06
N GLN A 132 1.89 15.01 -0.78
CA GLN A 132 2.27 16.38 -0.48
C GLN A 132 2.18 16.66 1.01
N LYS A 133 3.30 17.10 1.61
CA LYS A 133 3.30 17.59 2.99
C LYS A 133 2.50 18.89 3.08
N LEU A 134 1.58 18.97 4.04
CA LEU A 134 0.79 20.16 4.29
C LEU A 134 1.69 21.29 4.81
N SER A 135 1.77 22.38 4.03
CA SER A 135 2.54 23.58 4.36
C SER A 135 1.66 24.83 4.18
N PRO A 136 1.70 25.83 5.09
CA PRO A 136 2.41 25.82 6.39
C PRO A 136 1.90 24.69 7.30
N PRO A 137 2.54 24.35 8.43
CA PRO A 137 2.01 23.34 9.36
C PRO A 137 0.71 23.78 10.03
N LEU A 138 -0.10 22.83 10.52
CA LEU A 138 -1.28 23.15 11.34
C LEU A 138 -0.87 23.73 12.69
N SER A 139 -1.70 24.62 13.25
CA SER A 139 -1.54 25.01 14.65
C SER A 139 -1.75 23.81 15.58
N LEU A 140 -1.25 23.88 16.81
CA LEU A 140 -1.38 22.78 17.78
C LEU A 140 -2.84 22.32 17.97
N LYS A 141 -3.77 23.27 18.07
CA LYS A 141 -5.21 22.96 18.24
C LYS A 141 -5.83 22.35 16.98
N GLN A 142 -5.44 22.82 15.79
CA GLN A 142 -5.88 22.21 14.53
C GLN A 142 -5.32 20.80 14.35
N PHE A 143 -4.05 20.59 14.73
CA PHE A 143 -3.41 19.29 14.70
C PHE A 143 -4.05 18.32 15.68
N ASN A 144 -4.31 18.75 16.93
CA ASN A 144 -4.97 17.92 17.94
C ASN A 144 -6.37 17.50 17.48
N LEU A 145 -7.14 18.44 16.92
CA LEU A 145 -8.46 18.13 16.33
C LEU A 145 -8.33 17.06 15.24
N LEU A 146 -7.40 17.26 14.30
CA LEU A 146 -7.20 16.33 13.21
C LEU A 146 -6.72 14.96 13.71
N LEU A 147 -5.75 14.92 14.62
CA LEU A 147 -5.22 13.69 15.20
C LEU A 147 -6.34 12.90 15.91
N TYR A 148 -7.17 13.60 16.68
CA TYR A 148 -8.29 13.00 17.41
C TYR A 148 -9.32 12.37 16.46
N LEU A 149 -9.72 13.10 15.41
CA LEU A 149 -10.61 12.58 14.38
C LEU A 149 -9.97 11.45 13.55
N TYR A 150 -8.67 11.53 13.28
CA TYR A 150 -7.90 10.53 12.53
C TYR A 150 -7.79 9.20 13.27
N GLN A 151 -7.59 9.24 14.59
CA GLN A 151 -7.60 8.04 15.44
C GLN A 151 -8.97 7.35 15.47
N ARG A 152 -10.05 8.09 15.17
CA ARG A 152 -11.43 7.59 15.13
C ARG A 152 -12.07 7.70 13.75
N THR A 153 -11.26 7.52 12.71
CA THR A 153 -11.72 7.61 11.32
C THR A 153 -12.97 6.73 11.10
N GLY A 154 -14.00 7.28 10.44
CA GLY A 154 -15.28 6.60 10.20
C GLY A 154 -16.28 6.67 11.36
N GLN A 155 -15.86 7.09 12.56
CA GLN A 155 -16.75 7.28 13.71
C GLN A 155 -17.18 8.76 13.81
N ALA A 156 -18.45 8.97 14.14
CA ALA A 156 -18.92 10.29 14.53
C ALA A 156 -18.42 10.58 15.94
N VAL A 157 -17.96 11.80 16.18
CA VAL A 157 -17.48 12.27 17.47
C VAL A 157 -18.26 13.53 17.83
N SER A 158 -18.73 13.62 19.08
CA SER A 158 -19.51 14.76 19.56
C SER A 158 -18.67 16.02 19.73
N LYS A 159 -19.33 17.19 19.79
CA LYS A 159 -18.63 18.46 20.02
C LYS A 159 -17.98 18.54 21.39
N ASP A 160 -18.60 17.95 22.42
CA ASP A 160 -18.03 17.88 23.78
C ASP A 160 -16.77 17.02 23.82
N GLU A 161 -16.79 15.87 23.14
CA GLU A 161 -15.60 15.02 23.02
C GLU A 161 -14.47 15.72 22.26
N ILE A 162 -14.79 16.50 21.23
CA ILE A 162 -13.82 17.31 20.49
C ILE A 162 -13.28 18.44 21.37
N ALA A 163 -14.15 19.10 22.13
CA ALA A 163 -13.79 20.15 23.07
C ALA A 163 -12.75 19.64 24.08
N ALA A 164 -13.06 18.53 24.75
CA ALA A 164 -12.19 17.91 25.75
C ALA A 164 -10.81 17.50 25.18
N ALA A 165 -10.76 17.06 23.92
CA ALA A 165 -9.52 16.63 23.29
C ALA A 165 -8.64 17.78 22.78
N VAL A 166 -9.24 18.88 22.33
CA VAL A 166 -8.52 19.99 21.68
C VAL A 166 -8.21 21.12 22.67
N TRP A 167 -9.01 21.23 23.73
CA TRP A 167 -8.91 22.25 24.76
C TRP A 167 -9.00 21.65 26.18
N PRO A 168 -8.11 20.72 26.56
CA PRO A 168 -8.13 20.14 27.90
C PRO A 168 -7.86 21.15 29.02
N GLU A 169 -7.30 22.32 28.68
CA GLU A 169 -6.90 23.36 29.63
C GLU A 169 -8.05 24.28 30.09
N VAL A 170 -9.23 24.20 29.46
CA VAL A 170 -10.37 25.07 29.78
C VAL A 170 -11.55 24.24 30.26
N GLU A 171 -12.24 24.77 31.26
CA GLU A 171 -13.35 24.11 31.95
C GLU A 171 -14.56 23.86 31.04
N ALA A 172 -14.82 24.80 30.11
CA ALA A 172 -15.84 24.64 29.07
C ALA A 172 -15.51 25.53 27.87
N ILE A 173 -15.90 25.08 26.68
CA ILE A 173 -15.95 25.90 25.48
C ILE A 173 -17.33 25.76 24.85
N TYR A 174 -17.72 26.77 24.06
CA TYR A 174 -18.97 26.73 23.32
C TYR A 174 -18.80 25.97 22.01
N ASP A 175 -19.87 25.31 21.58
CA ASP A 175 -20.03 24.66 20.26
C ASP A 175 -19.49 25.46 19.09
N TYR A 176 -19.73 26.77 19.06
CA TYR A 176 -19.29 27.62 17.95
C TYR A 176 -17.76 27.64 17.79
N GLN A 177 -17.01 27.40 18.88
CA GLN A 177 -15.54 27.35 18.85
C GLN A 177 -15.07 26.06 18.17
N VAL A 178 -15.74 24.94 18.43
CA VAL A 178 -15.54 23.67 17.73
C VAL A 178 -15.86 23.85 16.25
N ASP A 179 -17.00 24.45 15.93
CA ASP A 179 -17.45 24.67 14.55
C ASP A 179 -16.48 25.56 13.76
N LYS A 180 -15.98 26.65 14.37
CA LYS A 180 -14.93 27.50 13.77
C LYS A 180 -13.63 26.75 13.56
N MET A 181 -13.23 25.88 14.49
CA MET A 181 -12.01 25.09 14.35
C MET A 181 -12.14 24.08 13.21
N VAL A 182 -13.26 23.37 13.12
CA VAL A 182 -13.54 22.44 12.02
C VAL A 182 -13.57 23.19 10.68
N SER A 183 -14.20 24.35 10.61
CA SER A 183 -14.21 25.18 9.39
C SER A 183 -12.79 25.56 8.93
N ARG A 184 -11.92 25.98 9.87
CA ARG A 184 -10.52 26.28 9.57
C ARG A 184 -9.73 25.05 9.14
N LEU A 185 -9.99 23.90 9.77
CA LEU A 185 -9.33 22.65 9.42
C LEU A 185 -9.74 22.18 8.03
N ARG A 186 -11.03 22.22 7.68
CA ARG A 186 -11.55 21.93 6.33
C ARG A 186 -10.90 22.78 5.25
N LYS A 187 -10.67 24.08 5.50
CA LYS A 187 -9.95 24.95 4.55
C LYS A 187 -8.50 24.52 4.29
N ARG A 188 -7.92 23.73 5.20
CA ARG A 188 -6.51 23.31 5.16
C ARG A 188 -6.34 21.93 4.55
N ILE A 189 -7.23 20.99 4.86
CA ILE A 189 -7.12 19.60 4.40
C ILE A 189 -8.09 19.25 3.27
N GLY A 190 -9.10 20.08 3.01
CA GLY A 190 -10.24 19.78 2.14
C GLY A 190 -11.52 19.63 2.96
N ALA A 191 -12.61 20.19 2.46
CA ALA A 191 -13.91 20.16 3.16
C ALA A 191 -14.52 18.77 3.17
N GLU A 192 -14.20 17.97 2.16
CA GLU A 192 -14.65 16.61 1.94
C GLU A 192 -14.20 15.65 3.04
N TRP A 193 -13.06 15.93 3.69
CA TRP A 193 -12.46 15.03 4.68
C TRP A 193 -13.24 14.93 5.97
N ILE A 194 -13.90 16.02 6.36
CA ILE A 194 -14.65 16.10 7.60
C ILE A 194 -16.10 16.25 7.24
N GLU A 195 -16.90 15.26 7.59
CA GLU A 195 -18.35 15.27 7.47
C GLU A 195 -18.99 15.85 8.72
N THR A 196 -20.04 16.66 8.54
CA THR A 196 -20.89 17.07 9.65
C THR A 196 -21.95 16.01 9.86
N VAL A 197 -22.02 15.46 11.07
CA VAL A 197 -23.07 14.53 11.50
C VAL A 197 -24.12 15.35 12.23
N TRP A 198 -25.22 15.66 11.54
CA TRP A 198 -26.23 16.61 12.00
C TRP A 198 -26.79 16.22 13.37
N GLY A 199 -26.87 17.19 14.29
CA GLY A 199 -27.34 16.98 15.66
C GLY A 199 -26.37 16.23 16.60
N TYR A 200 -25.18 15.85 16.13
CA TYR A 200 -24.22 15.06 16.92
C TYR A 200 -22.82 15.68 16.95
N GLY A 201 -22.20 15.92 15.79
CA GLY A 201 -20.83 16.42 15.73
C GLY A 201 -20.16 16.20 14.39
N TYR A 202 -18.97 15.61 14.39
CA TYR A 202 -18.12 15.53 13.20
C TYR A 202 -17.50 14.16 13.03
N ARG A 203 -17.25 13.78 11.78
CA ARG A 203 -16.63 12.50 11.42
C ARG A 203 -15.55 12.73 10.38
N LEU A 204 -14.38 12.10 10.55
CA LEU A 204 -13.42 12.00 9.46
C LEU A 204 -13.84 10.88 8.50
N ARG A 205 -13.90 11.17 7.20
CA ARG A 205 -14.24 10.18 6.18
C ARG A 205 -13.05 9.22 5.95
N PRO A 206 -13.29 7.89 5.94
CA PRO A 206 -12.24 6.89 5.72
C PRO A 206 -11.70 6.87 4.30
N GLU A 207 -12.50 7.31 3.32
CA GLU A 207 -12.20 7.15 1.90
C GLU A 207 -12.64 8.38 1.10
N LEU A 208 -11.67 9.00 0.43
CA LEU A 208 -11.84 9.98 -0.64
C LEU A 208 -10.87 9.66 -1.74
#